data_AF-A0A7C8I0C5-F1
#
_entry.id   AF-A0A7C8I0C5-F1
#
_cell.length_a   1.000
_cell.length_b   1.000
_cell.length_c   1.000
_cell.angle_alpha   90.00
_cell.angle_beta   90.00
_cell.angle_gamma   90.00
#
_symmetry.space_group_name_H-M   'P 1'
#
loop_
_entity.id
_entity.type
_entity.pdbx_description
1 polymer ?
#
loop_
_entity_poly.entity_id
_entity_poly.type
_entity_poly.pdbx_seq_one_letter_code
_entity_poly.pdbx_strand_id
1 'polypeptide(L)'
;MVEPYSQLQDEETVDLRRMYMKEPKLYPELRRFATFKHGIRKLCLNLDFDSFLHFLKITIAYVHHDTGKPRTTCDVLEELPNLDGIRLILPGPNNAHGPRNLGPIVWHDTHPCPRKLHRMIYVRAAEVFVTFKDFVVENFFDELEEKSFNELRKITDLQARFTKLELNELYEDCKGGIKLDVPAPEVHSPRVSYLESYMTGQAGRAQDDKFPPVCDCDVSCHETFQWVGKYKESAGEASTG
;
A
#
# COMPACT_ATOMS: atom_id res chain seq x y z
N MET A 1 -27.88 5.56 -41.23
CA MET A 1 -27.05 4.35 -41.06
C MET A 1 -25.61 4.81 -41.13
N VAL A 2 -24.93 4.86 -39.98
CA VAL A 2 -23.51 5.24 -39.88
C VAL A 2 -22.74 3.94 -39.78
N GLU A 3 -21.89 3.65 -40.76
CA GLU A 3 -21.01 2.49 -40.74
C GLU A 3 -20.05 2.59 -39.54
N PRO A 4 -19.99 1.59 -38.65
CA PRO A 4 -19.14 1.67 -37.48
C PRO A 4 -17.73 1.16 -37.82
N TYR A 5 -16.78 2.10 -37.94
CA TYR A 5 -15.37 1.92 -37.54
C TYR A 5 -14.64 0.64 -38.01
N SER A 6 -14.70 0.29 -39.30
CA SER A 6 -13.77 -0.68 -39.90
C SER A 6 -12.64 0.01 -40.67
N GLN A 7 -12.15 1.16 -40.18
CA GLN A 7 -10.84 1.64 -40.59
C GLN A 7 -9.81 0.69 -39.97
N LEU A 8 -9.14 -0.09 -40.83
CA LEU A 8 -7.91 -0.80 -40.50
C LEU A 8 -7.02 0.19 -39.75
N GLN A 9 -6.89 0.01 -38.43
CA GLN A 9 -6.00 0.86 -37.65
C GLN A 9 -4.59 0.55 -38.14
N ASP A 10 -3.95 1.56 -38.71
CA ASP A 10 -2.54 1.49 -39.07
C ASP A 10 -1.73 0.99 -37.86
N GLU A 11 -0.78 0.08 -38.06
CA GLU A 11 -0.03 -0.57 -36.96
C GLU A 11 0.64 0.48 -36.08
N GLU A 12 1.14 1.56 -36.69
CA GLU A 12 1.72 2.71 -36.01
C GLU A 12 0.73 3.39 -35.04
N THR A 13 -0.54 3.52 -35.44
CA THR A 13 -1.58 4.10 -34.58
C THR A 13 -1.87 3.21 -33.37
N VAL A 14 -1.81 1.89 -33.56
CA VAL A 14 -2.00 0.91 -32.47
C VAL A 14 -0.87 1.02 -31.45
N ASP A 15 0.38 1.16 -31.92
CA ASP A 15 1.54 1.25 -31.03
C ASP A 15 1.58 2.58 -30.27
N LEU A 16 1.29 3.71 -30.94
CA LEU A 16 1.14 5.01 -30.26
C LEU A 16 0.04 4.96 -29.18
N ARG A 17 -1.07 4.28 -29.47
CA ARG A 17 -2.15 4.08 -28.49
C ARG A 17 -1.67 3.23 -27.31
N ARG A 18 -0.96 2.12 -27.54
CA ARG A 18 -0.42 1.25 -26.47
C ARG A 18 0.56 2.00 -25.58
N MET A 19 1.42 2.80 -26.18
CA MET A 19 2.41 3.63 -25.50
C MET A 19 1.74 4.67 -24.60
N TYR A 20 0.75 5.41 -25.12
CA TYR A 20 -0.03 6.36 -24.32
C TYR A 20 -0.79 5.68 -23.17
N MET A 21 -1.33 4.48 -23.38
CA MET A 21 -2.07 3.75 -22.33
C MET A 21 -1.20 3.35 -21.14
N LYS A 22 0.09 3.06 -21.38
CA LYS A 22 1.04 2.69 -20.33
C LYS A 22 1.62 3.90 -19.63
N GLU A 23 1.99 4.94 -20.38
CA GLU A 23 2.73 6.09 -19.85
C GLU A 23 2.09 7.43 -20.28
N PRO A 24 0.85 7.70 -19.87
CA PRO A 24 0.12 8.87 -20.36
C PRO A 24 0.72 10.20 -19.90
N LYS A 25 1.52 10.19 -18.82
CA LYS A 25 2.24 11.37 -18.32
C LYS A 25 3.45 11.74 -19.18
N LEU A 26 4.09 10.76 -19.83
CA LEU A 26 5.27 10.99 -20.66
C LEU A 26 4.92 11.48 -22.07
N TYR A 27 3.72 11.18 -22.55
CA TYR A 27 3.28 11.49 -23.92
C TYR A 27 1.97 12.33 -23.96
N PRO A 28 1.96 13.55 -23.40
CA PRO A 28 0.77 14.40 -23.36
C PRO A 28 0.21 14.77 -24.75
N GLU A 29 1.05 14.79 -25.78
CA GLU A 29 0.68 15.04 -27.18
C GLU A 29 -0.22 13.95 -27.76
N LEU A 30 -0.17 12.74 -27.20
CA LEU A 30 -0.98 11.59 -27.62
C LEU A 30 -2.37 11.55 -26.95
N ARG A 31 -2.80 12.63 -26.29
CA ARG A 31 -4.10 12.75 -25.60
C ARG A 31 -5.32 12.41 -26.45
N ARG A 32 -5.21 12.44 -27.79
CA ARG A 32 -6.26 11.95 -28.70
C ARG A 32 -6.63 10.48 -28.47
N PHE A 33 -5.73 9.68 -27.89
CA PHE A 33 -5.95 8.28 -27.54
C PHE A 33 -6.49 8.09 -26.12
N ALA A 34 -6.78 9.16 -25.38
CA ALA A 34 -7.29 9.09 -24.03
C ALA A 34 -8.65 8.40 -23.97
N THR A 35 -8.73 7.41 -23.09
CA THR A 35 -9.96 6.72 -22.70
C THR A 35 -10.54 7.31 -21.41
N PHE A 36 -11.73 6.85 -21.03
CA PHE A 36 -12.38 7.20 -19.76
C PHE A 36 -11.45 7.03 -18.55
N LYS A 37 -10.59 5.98 -18.55
CA LYS A 37 -9.58 5.74 -17.52
C LYS A 37 -8.73 6.98 -17.22
N HIS A 38 -8.32 7.70 -18.26
CA HIS A 38 -7.46 8.89 -18.12
C HIS A 38 -8.20 10.09 -17.52
N GLY A 39 -9.53 10.09 -17.55
CA GLY A 39 -10.36 11.14 -16.96
C GLY A 39 -10.65 10.94 -15.47
N ILE A 40 -10.22 9.83 -14.86
CA ILE A 40 -10.44 9.54 -13.45
C ILE A 40 -9.59 10.50 -12.60
N ARG A 41 -10.27 11.28 -11.75
CA ARG A 41 -9.63 12.25 -10.84
C ARG A 41 -9.55 11.74 -9.40
N LYS A 42 -10.62 11.10 -8.93
CA LYS A 42 -10.71 10.57 -7.58
C LYS A 42 -10.87 9.06 -7.60
N LEU A 43 -10.15 8.37 -6.72
CA LEU A 43 -10.22 6.92 -6.56
C LEU A 43 -10.54 6.58 -5.10
N CYS A 44 -11.44 5.61 -4.90
CA CYS A 44 -11.73 5.04 -3.59
C CYS A 44 -11.26 3.59 -3.57
N LEU A 45 -10.31 3.27 -2.68
CA LEU A 45 -9.76 1.94 -2.48
C LEU A 45 -10.40 1.32 -1.24
N ASN A 46 -11.18 0.26 -1.43
CA ASN A 46 -11.74 -0.55 -0.35
C ASN A 46 -11.43 -2.01 -0.68
N LEU A 47 -10.37 -2.53 -0.06
CA LEU A 47 -9.81 -3.83 -0.34
C LEU A 47 -9.70 -4.63 0.98
N ASP A 48 -9.56 -5.95 0.88
CA ASP A 48 -9.20 -6.76 2.04
C ASP A 48 -7.70 -6.63 2.35
N PHE A 49 -7.27 -7.21 3.47
CA PHE A 49 -5.88 -7.15 3.92
C PHE A 49 -4.92 -7.70 2.86
N ASP A 50 -5.19 -8.89 2.34
CA ASP A 50 -4.32 -9.55 1.34
C ASP A 50 -4.21 -8.72 0.05
N SER A 51 -5.32 -8.14 -0.41
CA SER A 51 -5.32 -7.25 -1.58
C SER A 51 -4.58 -5.95 -1.30
N PHE A 52 -4.66 -5.37 -0.09
CA PHE A 52 -3.88 -4.18 0.26
C PHE A 52 -2.38 -4.47 0.33
N LEU A 53 -1.99 -5.58 0.95
CA LEU A 53 -0.59 -6.03 1.02
C LEU A 53 -0.03 -6.22 -0.40
N HIS A 54 -0.78 -6.87 -1.29
CA HIS A 54 -0.39 -7.02 -2.68
C HIS A 54 -0.35 -5.69 -3.44
N PHE A 55 -1.42 -4.88 -3.34
CA PHE A 55 -1.54 -3.62 -4.07
C PHE A 55 -0.39 -2.67 -3.73
N LEU A 56 -0.03 -2.57 -2.44
CA LEU A 56 1.06 -1.72 -1.94
C LEU A 56 2.45 -2.38 -2.05
N LYS A 57 2.55 -3.55 -2.70
CA LYS A 57 3.80 -4.32 -2.87
C LYS A 57 4.52 -4.53 -1.53
N ILE A 58 3.79 -4.97 -0.52
CA ILE A 58 4.33 -5.25 0.81
C ILE A 58 4.92 -6.66 0.77
N THR A 59 6.24 -6.75 0.60
CA THR A 59 6.94 -8.04 0.61
C THR A 59 6.96 -8.60 2.01
N ILE A 60 6.24 -9.69 2.23
CA ILE A 60 6.27 -10.46 3.46
C ILE A 60 7.06 -11.74 3.18
N ALA A 61 8.03 -12.06 4.04
CA ALA A 61 9.07 -13.08 3.84
C ALA A 61 8.60 -14.48 3.40
N TYR A 62 7.32 -14.81 3.55
CA TYR A 62 6.75 -16.12 3.19
C TYR A 62 5.48 -16.06 2.32
N VAL A 63 5.02 -14.86 1.98
CA VAL A 63 3.85 -14.69 1.11
C VAL A 63 4.36 -14.51 -0.32
N HIS A 64 4.70 -15.61 -0.96
CA HIS A 64 4.71 -15.60 -2.42
C HIS A 64 3.26 -15.43 -2.87
N HIS A 65 2.92 -14.26 -3.41
CA HIS A 65 1.63 -13.95 -4.01
C HIS A 65 1.38 -14.75 -5.32
N ASP A 66 1.82 -16.01 -5.39
CA ASP A 66 1.73 -16.86 -6.56
C ASP A 66 0.32 -17.47 -6.69
N THR A 67 -0.69 -16.62 -6.59
CA THR A 67 -2.11 -17.01 -6.70
C THR A 67 -2.54 -17.20 -8.16
N GLY A 68 -1.58 -17.21 -9.12
CA GLY A 68 -1.82 -17.40 -10.55
C GLY A 68 -2.68 -16.33 -11.22
N LYS A 69 -3.17 -15.33 -10.47
CA LYS A 69 -3.99 -14.24 -10.99
C LYS A 69 -3.17 -12.96 -11.05
N PRO A 70 -3.18 -12.24 -12.19
CA PRO A 70 -2.57 -10.93 -12.26
C PRO A 70 -3.32 -9.99 -11.32
N ARG A 71 -2.74 -9.73 -10.15
CA ARG A 71 -3.28 -8.77 -9.19
C ARG A 71 -2.68 -7.40 -9.49
N THR A 72 -3.56 -6.41 -9.49
CA THR A 72 -3.22 -5.00 -9.74
C THR A 72 -2.33 -4.46 -8.61
N THR A 73 -1.21 -3.84 -8.95
CA THR A 73 -0.31 -3.14 -8.02
C THR A 73 -0.55 -1.63 -8.08
N CYS A 74 0.01 -0.88 -7.12
CA CYS A 74 -0.07 0.58 -7.08
C CYS A 74 0.53 1.28 -8.31
N ASP A 75 1.29 0.59 -9.15
CA ASP A 75 1.85 1.15 -10.39
C ASP A 75 0.77 1.60 -11.36
N VAL A 76 -0.42 0.99 -11.32
CA VAL A 76 -1.52 1.38 -12.21
C VAL A 76 -2.02 2.81 -11.97
N LEU A 77 -1.63 3.43 -10.84
CA LEU A 77 -1.92 4.83 -10.56
C LEU A 77 -1.08 5.76 -11.45
N GLU A 78 0.07 5.31 -11.97
CA GLU A 78 0.87 6.06 -12.95
C GLU A 78 0.14 6.17 -14.29
N GLU A 79 -0.68 5.17 -14.63
CA GLU A 79 -1.55 5.14 -15.80
C GLU A 79 -2.78 6.08 -15.66
N LEU A 80 -2.93 6.77 -14.52
CA LEU A 80 -4.01 7.72 -14.24
C LEU A 80 -3.43 9.15 -14.15
N PRO A 81 -3.25 9.85 -15.29
CA PRO A 81 -2.52 11.11 -15.33
C PRO A 81 -3.23 12.25 -14.58
N ASN A 82 -4.56 12.18 -14.49
CA ASN A 82 -5.39 13.21 -13.85
C ASN A 82 -5.83 12.84 -12.43
N LEU A 83 -5.28 11.77 -11.85
CA LEU A 83 -5.64 11.36 -10.49
C LEU A 83 -5.07 12.36 -9.48
N ASP A 84 -5.96 13.05 -8.77
CA ASP A 84 -5.63 14.08 -7.79
C ASP A 84 -5.95 13.66 -6.36
N GLY A 85 -6.95 12.79 -6.19
CA GLY A 85 -7.42 12.36 -4.89
C GLY A 85 -7.57 10.84 -4.74
N ILE A 86 -7.15 10.35 -3.58
CA ILE A 86 -7.25 8.94 -3.22
C ILE A 86 -7.87 8.85 -1.83
N ARG A 87 -8.93 8.07 -1.73
CA ARG A 87 -9.54 7.69 -0.45
C ARG A 87 -9.23 6.23 -0.20
N LEU A 88 -8.55 5.93 0.89
CA LEU A 88 -8.23 4.56 1.31
C LEU A 88 -9.10 4.19 2.50
N ILE A 89 -10.00 3.24 2.29
CA ILE A 89 -10.87 2.70 3.33
C ILE A 89 -10.18 1.44 3.86
N LEU A 90 -9.70 1.50 5.09
CA LEU A 90 -9.01 0.39 5.70
C LEU A 90 -9.96 -0.79 5.97
N PRO A 91 -9.47 -2.03 5.83
CA PRO A 91 -10.28 -3.22 6.07
C PRO A 91 -10.65 -3.30 7.56
N GLY A 92 -11.90 -3.62 7.86
CA GLY A 92 -12.32 -3.87 9.23
C GLY A 92 -11.80 -5.22 9.75
N PRO A 93 -11.80 -5.43 11.08
CA PRO A 93 -11.40 -6.71 11.69
C PRO A 93 -12.30 -7.89 11.28
N ASN A 94 -13.53 -7.61 10.84
CA ASN A 94 -14.52 -8.62 10.44
C ASN A 94 -14.27 -9.22 9.05
N ASN A 95 -13.24 -8.77 8.31
CA ASN A 95 -12.84 -9.40 7.04
C ASN A 95 -12.05 -10.71 7.24
N ALA A 96 -12.15 -11.26 8.46
CA ALA A 96 -11.78 -12.60 8.87
C ALA A 96 -12.02 -13.62 7.77
N HIS A 97 -10.93 -14.23 7.31
CA HIS A 97 -11.00 -15.28 6.31
C HIS A 97 -11.89 -16.42 6.80
N GLY A 98 -12.99 -16.68 6.09
CA GLY A 98 -13.74 -17.91 6.30
C GLY A 98 -12.85 -19.13 6.01
N PRO A 99 -13.21 -20.33 6.50
CA PRO A 99 -12.43 -21.57 6.42
C PRO A 99 -12.16 -22.08 4.98
N ARG A 100 -12.49 -21.31 3.95
CA ARG A 100 -12.35 -21.65 2.52
C ARG A 100 -11.38 -20.75 1.75
N ASN A 101 -10.67 -19.85 2.41
CA ASN A 101 -9.77 -18.95 1.72
C ASN A 101 -8.46 -19.67 1.39
N LEU A 102 -8.31 -20.04 0.12
CA LEU A 102 -7.09 -20.55 -0.51
C LEU A 102 -5.97 -19.48 -0.61
N GLY A 103 -6.04 -18.44 0.20
CA GLY A 103 -5.10 -17.32 0.21
C GLY A 103 -3.93 -17.57 1.17
N PRO A 104 -2.91 -16.70 1.13
CA PRO A 104 -1.82 -16.77 2.09
C PRO A 104 -2.33 -16.62 3.52
N ILE A 105 -1.68 -17.29 4.46
CA ILE A 105 -2.01 -17.21 5.88
C ILE A 105 -1.50 -15.86 6.41
N VAL A 106 -2.41 -14.89 6.48
CA VAL A 106 -2.09 -13.52 6.93
C VAL A 106 -2.17 -13.36 8.46
N TRP A 107 -2.83 -14.30 9.15
CA TRP A 107 -3.17 -14.20 10.58
C TRP A 107 -2.56 -15.34 11.38
N HIS A 108 -2.07 -15.02 12.58
CA HIS A 108 -1.65 -16.05 13.53
C HIS A 108 -2.87 -16.76 14.10
N ASP A 109 -2.85 -18.08 14.11
CA ASP A 109 -4.01 -18.91 14.45
C ASP A 109 -4.56 -18.62 15.85
N THR A 110 -3.68 -18.38 16.82
CA THR A 110 -4.07 -18.17 18.23
C THR A 110 -4.04 -16.71 18.70
N HIS A 111 -3.32 -15.83 18.01
CA HIS A 111 -3.05 -14.47 18.47
C HIS A 111 -3.00 -13.48 17.31
N PRO A 112 -4.10 -13.32 16.55
CA PRO A 112 -4.14 -12.44 15.40
C PRO A 112 -3.97 -10.97 15.82
N CYS A 113 -3.14 -10.22 15.11
CA CYS A 113 -2.89 -8.80 15.36
C CYS A 113 -3.23 -7.93 14.14
N PRO A 114 -4.48 -7.45 14.02
CA PRO A 114 -4.87 -6.62 12.88
C PRO A 114 -4.19 -5.25 12.91
N ARG A 115 -3.91 -4.72 14.11
CA ARG A 115 -3.20 -3.46 14.29
C ARG A 115 -1.82 -3.47 13.62
N LYS A 116 -1.05 -4.55 13.77
CA LYS A 116 0.26 -4.70 13.09
C LYS A 116 0.14 -4.68 11.57
N LEU A 117 -0.84 -5.40 11.02
CA LEU A 117 -1.06 -5.41 9.57
C LEU A 117 -1.51 -4.03 9.05
N HIS A 118 -2.37 -3.34 9.80
CA HIS A 118 -2.72 -1.96 9.51
C HIS A 118 -1.49 -1.05 9.51
N ARG A 119 -0.62 -1.14 10.52
CA ARG A 119 0.62 -0.35 10.57
C ARG A 119 1.53 -0.61 9.37
N MET A 120 1.62 -1.85 8.88
CA MET A 120 2.34 -2.14 7.63
C MET A 120 1.70 -1.43 6.43
N ILE A 121 0.37 -1.44 6.34
CA ILE A 121 -0.38 -0.71 5.31
C ILE A 121 -0.15 0.80 5.45
N TYR A 122 -0.20 1.36 6.66
CA TYR A 122 -0.02 2.78 6.97
C TYR A 122 1.32 3.28 6.46
N VAL A 123 2.38 2.54 6.82
CA VAL A 123 3.75 2.82 6.42
C VAL A 123 3.86 2.91 4.90
N ARG A 124 3.40 1.88 4.19
CA ARG A 124 3.54 1.81 2.74
C ARG A 124 2.60 2.77 2.02
N ALA A 125 1.40 3.00 2.55
CA ALA A 125 0.46 3.99 2.03
C ALA A 125 1.00 5.42 2.16
N ALA A 126 1.62 5.77 3.29
CA ALA A 126 2.24 7.08 3.47
C ALA A 126 3.34 7.33 2.43
N GLU A 127 4.15 6.31 2.12
CA GLU A 127 5.20 6.39 1.09
C GLU A 127 4.64 6.49 -0.34
N VAL A 128 3.73 5.60 -0.71
CA VAL A 128 3.21 5.53 -2.08
C VAL A 128 2.34 6.75 -2.41
N PHE A 129 1.52 7.19 -1.46
CA PHE A 129 0.53 8.24 -1.71
C PHE A 129 1.01 9.66 -1.35
N VAL A 130 2.28 9.83 -1.00
CA VAL A 130 2.87 11.13 -0.64
C VAL A 130 2.69 12.19 -1.74
N THR A 131 2.68 11.76 -3.01
CA THR A 131 2.58 12.65 -4.17
C THR A 131 1.16 13.19 -4.41
N PHE A 132 0.15 12.61 -3.79
CA PHE A 132 -1.25 13.00 -3.98
C PHE A 132 -1.66 14.05 -2.95
N LYS A 133 -2.24 15.16 -3.45
CA LYS A 133 -2.67 16.28 -2.62
C LYS A 133 -3.88 15.92 -1.75
N ASP A 134 -4.88 15.29 -2.35
CA ASP A 134 -6.15 14.93 -1.69
C ASP A 134 -6.15 13.44 -1.29
N PHE A 135 -5.24 13.06 -0.40
CA PHE A 135 -5.17 11.70 0.15
C PHE A 135 -5.84 11.64 1.54
N VAL A 136 -6.82 10.75 1.69
CA VAL A 136 -7.59 10.55 2.93
C VAL A 136 -7.62 9.06 3.25
N VAL A 137 -7.41 8.74 4.53
CA VAL A 137 -7.54 7.37 5.05
C VAL A 137 -8.72 7.35 6.02
N GLU A 138 -9.56 6.32 5.91
CA GLU A 138 -10.75 6.13 6.73
C GLU A 138 -10.71 4.74 7.41
N ASN A 139 -11.53 4.55 8.44
CA ASN A 139 -11.60 3.34 9.27
C ASN A 139 -10.30 3.03 10.03
N PHE A 140 -9.70 4.05 10.66
CA PHE A 140 -8.63 3.81 11.63
C PHE A 140 -9.12 2.97 12.80
N PHE A 141 -8.20 2.21 13.39
CA PHE A 141 -8.47 1.38 14.57
C PHE A 141 -8.85 2.21 15.79
N ASP A 142 -8.14 3.31 16.02
CA ASP A 142 -8.36 4.26 17.09
C ASP A 142 -7.77 5.63 16.69
N GLU A 143 -8.05 6.67 17.49
CA GLU A 143 -7.55 8.02 17.26
C GLU A 143 -6.02 8.14 17.40
N LEU A 144 -5.38 7.22 18.14
CA LEU A 144 -3.93 7.22 18.32
C LEU A 144 -3.24 6.78 17.04
N GLU A 145 -3.71 5.71 16.41
CA GLU A 145 -3.24 5.24 15.11
C GLU A 145 -3.45 6.30 14.01
N GLU A 146 -4.59 7.01 14.04
CA GLU A 146 -4.82 8.14 13.12
C GLU A 146 -3.79 9.25 13.31
N LYS A 147 -3.51 9.66 14.56
CA LYS A 147 -2.48 10.67 14.86
C LYS A 147 -1.10 10.22 14.41
N SER A 148 -0.72 8.99 14.76
CA SER A 148 0.55 8.39 14.37
C SER A 148 0.71 8.31 12.85
N PHE A 149 -0.32 7.93 12.12
CA PHE A 149 -0.30 7.91 10.67
C PHE A 149 -0.13 9.32 10.07
N ASN A 150 -0.83 10.32 10.62
CA ASN A 150 -0.69 11.70 10.17
C ASN A 150 0.71 12.27 10.42
N GLU A 151 1.35 11.90 11.53
CA GLU A 151 2.75 12.23 11.80
C GLU A 151 3.68 11.56 10.79
N LEU A 152 3.47 10.27 10.54
CA LEU A 152 4.23 9.51 9.54
C LEU A 152 4.13 10.17 8.15
N ARG A 153 2.91 10.55 7.73
CA ARG A 153 2.68 11.23 6.45
C ARG A 153 3.42 12.56 6.37
N LYS A 154 3.45 13.36 7.43
CA LYS A 154 4.22 14.63 7.45
C LYS A 154 5.71 14.38 7.27
N ILE A 155 6.24 13.36 7.96
CA ILE A 155 7.65 12.98 7.85
C ILE A 155 7.96 12.52 6.42
N THR A 156 7.13 11.66 5.85
CA THR A 156 7.30 11.17 4.48
C THR A 156 7.16 12.28 3.45
N ASP A 157 6.23 13.23 3.62
CA ASP A 157 6.11 14.43 2.77
C ASP A 157 7.37 15.29 2.83
N LEU A 158 7.89 15.55 4.05
CA LEU A 158 9.17 16.25 4.20
C LEU A 158 10.30 15.51 3.48
N GLN A 159 10.43 14.20 3.68
CA GLN A 159 11.44 13.38 3.02
C GLN A 159 11.28 13.35 1.49
N ALA A 160 10.06 13.39 0.98
CA ALA A 160 9.79 13.41 -0.46
C ALA A 160 10.11 14.77 -1.09
N ARG A 161 9.95 15.87 -0.34
CA ARG A 161 10.29 17.22 -0.80
C ARG A 161 11.79 17.44 -0.91
N PHE A 162 12.58 16.89 0.00
CA PHE A 162 14.04 16.96 -0.10
C PHE A 162 14.54 16.18 -1.31
N THR A 163 14.86 16.91 -2.38
CA THR A 163 15.47 16.31 -3.56
C THR A 163 16.93 15.94 -3.26
N LYS A 164 17.47 14.93 -3.96
CA LYS A 164 18.91 14.59 -3.86
C LYS A 164 19.83 15.80 -4.15
N LEU A 165 19.33 16.76 -4.92
CA LEU A 165 20.04 17.98 -5.30
C LEU A 165 20.12 18.95 -4.12
N GLU A 166 19.02 19.23 -3.42
CA GLU A 166 19.02 20.04 -2.19
C GLU A 166 19.84 19.41 -1.07
N LEU A 167 19.84 18.07 -1.00
CA LEU A 167 20.72 17.33 -0.09
C LEU A 167 22.19 17.55 -0.44
N ASN A 168 22.57 17.46 -1.72
CA ASN A 168 23.94 17.71 -2.16
C ASN A 168 24.37 19.17 -1.95
N GLU A 169 23.51 20.14 -2.23
CA GLU A 169 23.78 21.58 -1.97
C GLU A 169 24.03 21.85 -0.48
N LEU A 170 23.27 21.22 0.42
CA LEU A 170 23.50 21.27 1.87
C LEU A 170 24.88 20.72 2.28
N TYR A 171 25.40 19.73 1.56
CA TYR A 171 26.73 19.16 1.82
C TYR A 171 27.86 19.94 1.15
N GLU A 172 27.60 20.64 0.03
CA GLU A 172 28.60 21.47 -0.65
C GLU A 172 28.95 22.74 0.14
N ASP A 173 27.97 23.35 0.81
CA ASP A 173 28.18 24.53 1.65
C ASP A 173 28.85 24.20 3.00
N CYS A 174 28.73 22.95 3.45
CA CYS A 174 29.45 22.45 4.61
C CYS A 174 30.87 21.99 4.21
N LYS A 175 31.85 22.92 4.15
CA LYS A 175 33.30 22.65 3.94
C LYS A 175 33.97 21.82 5.06
N GLY A 176 33.30 20.81 5.59
CA GLY A 176 33.71 20.04 6.76
C GLY A 176 33.05 18.66 6.80
N GLY A 177 33.27 17.85 5.76
CA GLY A 177 33.00 16.41 5.80
C GLY A 177 34.26 15.63 6.18
N ILE A 178 34.23 14.86 7.26
CA ILE A 178 35.30 13.89 7.59
C ILE A 178 35.20 12.77 6.54
N LYS A 179 36.25 12.61 5.72
CA LYS A 179 36.41 11.40 4.91
C LYS A 179 36.61 10.22 5.86
N LEU A 180 35.63 9.33 5.92
CA LEU A 180 35.81 8.05 6.58
C LEU A 180 36.56 7.14 5.60
N ASP A 181 37.72 6.62 6.00
CA ASP A 181 38.52 5.64 5.21
C ASP A 181 37.86 4.25 5.15
N VAL A 182 36.62 4.13 5.62
CA VAL A 182 35.83 2.91 5.52
C VAL A 182 35.04 2.98 4.21
N PRO A 183 35.12 1.97 3.32
CA PRO A 183 34.27 1.94 2.14
C PRO A 183 32.83 2.13 2.58
N ALA A 184 32.16 3.11 1.97
CA ALA A 184 30.77 3.41 2.29
C ALA A 184 29.99 2.09 2.20
N PRO A 185 29.38 1.60 3.30
CA PRO A 185 28.42 0.53 3.17
C PRO A 185 27.41 1.00 2.14
N GLU A 186 27.06 0.14 1.18
CA GLU A 186 26.11 0.44 0.12
C GLU A 186 24.99 1.30 0.70
N VAL A 187 24.88 2.54 0.22
CA VAL A 187 23.88 3.50 0.68
C VAL A 187 22.52 2.96 0.25
N HIS A 188 21.99 2.02 1.02
CA HIS A 188 20.58 1.86 1.16
C HIS A 188 20.07 3.22 1.62
N SER A 189 19.35 3.89 0.72
CA SER A 189 18.68 5.15 0.95
C SER A 189 18.25 5.29 2.42
N PRO A 190 18.48 6.44 3.08
CA PRO A 190 18.05 6.67 4.47
C PRO A 190 16.51 6.74 4.61
N ARG A 191 15.73 6.35 3.58
CA ARG A 191 14.29 6.10 3.66
C ARG A 191 13.90 5.16 4.82
N VAL A 192 14.84 4.37 5.34
CA VAL A 192 14.53 3.27 6.25
C VAL A 192 14.63 3.64 7.75
N SER A 193 15.38 4.68 8.16
CA SER A 193 15.72 4.84 9.59
C SER A 193 14.56 5.22 10.53
N TYR A 194 13.62 6.08 10.10
CA TYR A 194 12.46 6.44 10.94
C TYR A 194 11.30 5.46 10.78
N LEU A 195 11.17 4.88 9.57
CA LEU A 195 10.22 3.82 9.27
C LEU A 195 10.54 2.55 10.05
N GLU A 196 11.83 2.22 10.17
CA GLU A 196 12.35 1.25 11.13
C GLU A 196 11.86 1.64 12.51
N SER A 197 12.14 2.83 13.06
CA SER A 197 11.67 3.19 14.42
C SER A 197 10.15 3.06 14.66
N TYR A 198 9.31 3.33 13.65
CA TYR A 198 7.85 3.15 13.75
C TYR A 198 7.43 1.67 13.75
N MET A 199 8.19 0.84 13.03
CA MET A 199 8.06 -0.62 13.07
C MET A 199 8.77 -1.24 14.28
N THR A 200 9.60 -0.46 15.00
CA THR A 200 10.60 -0.97 15.91
C THR A 200 10.66 -0.21 17.23
N GLY A 201 10.02 -0.79 18.23
CA GLY A 201 10.74 -0.93 19.49
C GLY A 201 12.05 -1.74 19.33
N GLN A 202 12.21 -2.50 18.23
CA GLN A 202 13.43 -3.13 17.70
C GLN A 202 13.16 -3.74 16.31
N ALA A 203 13.98 -3.47 15.29
CA ALA A 203 14.20 -4.33 14.12
C ALA A 203 15.37 -3.79 13.31
N GLY A 204 16.32 -4.69 13.11
CA GLY A 204 17.06 -4.69 11.86
C GLY A 204 16.16 -5.14 10.72
N ARG A 205 16.61 -4.84 9.51
CA ARG A 205 16.21 -5.50 8.25
C ARG A 205 15.67 -6.90 8.51
N ALA A 206 14.44 -7.16 8.05
CA ALA A 206 13.74 -8.44 8.06
C ALA A 206 14.70 -9.65 8.10
N GLN A 207 15.02 -10.10 9.32
CA GLN A 207 15.62 -11.39 9.62
C GLN A 207 14.66 -12.06 10.60
N ASP A 208 13.99 -13.11 10.12
CA ASP A 208 13.33 -14.15 10.92
C ASP A 208 12.20 -13.79 11.90
N ASP A 209 11.53 -12.65 11.73
CA ASP A 209 10.29 -12.40 12.45
C ASP A 209 9.14 -13.20 11.83
N LYS A 210 8.72 -14.24 12.57
CA LYS A 210 7.66 -15.20 12.24
C LYS A 210 6.43 -14.48 11.71
N PHE A 211 6.21 -14.58 10.39
CA PHE A 211 4.92 -14.25 9.79
C PHE A 211 4.06 -15.52 9.80
N PRO A 212 2.78 -15.45 10.20
CA PRO A 212 1.97 -14.26 10.49
C PRO A 212 2.27 -13.57 11.83
N PRO A 213 2.02 -12.25 11.95
CA PRO A 213 2.41 -11.47 13.13
C PRO A 213 1.63 -11.87 14.37
N VAL A 214 2.35 -12.13 15.45
CA VAL A 214 1.79 -12.37 16.79
C VAL A 214 1.42 -11.04 17.44
N CYS A 215 0.27 -10.99 18.11
CA CYS A 215 -0.15 -9.84 18.90
C CYS A 215 0.73 -9.66 20.15
N ASP A 216 1.34 -8.49 20.27
CA ASP A 216 2.13 -8.01 21.42
C ASP A 216 1.63 -6.64 21.92
N CYS A 217 0.43 -6.24 21.49
CA CYS A 217 -0.18 -4.99 21.93
C CYS A 217 -0.51 -5.04 23.42
N ASP A 218 -0.35 -3.90 24.11
CA ASP A 218 -0.66 -3.75 25.54
C ASP A 218 -2.07 -4.25 25.91
N VAL A 219 -3.02 -4.01 25.00
CA VAL A 219 -4.34 -4.62 25.04
C VAL A 219 -4.44 -5.65 23.91
N SER A 220 -4.77 -6.88 24.27
CA SER A 220 -4.92 -7.96 23.31
C SER A 220 -5.96 -7.59 22.25
N CYS A 221 -5.52 -7.52 20.99
CA CYS A 221 -6.41 -7.26 19.86
C CYS A 221 -7.46 -8.37 19.72
N HIS A 222 -7.14 -9.60 20.14
CA HIS A 222 -8.07 -10.71 20.11
C HIS A 222 -9.23 -10.53 21.11
N GLU A 223 -8.96 -9.97 22.29
CA GLU A 223 -9.96 -9.78 23.35
C GLU A 223 -10.80 -8.51 23.14
N THR A 224 -10.16 -7.44 22.71
CA THR A 224 -10.80 -6.12 22.49
C THR A 224 -11.81 -6.19 21.36
N PHE A 225 -11.46 -6.93 20.32
CA PHE A 225 -12.28 -7.11 19.16
C PHE A 225 -12.70 -8.57 19.20
N GLN A 226 -13.77 -8.87 19.96
CA GLN A 226 -14.46 -10.15 19.83
C GLN A 226 -14.66 -10.37 18.34
N TRP A 227 -13.83 -11.23 17.74
CA TRP A 227 -14.00 -11.67 16.37
C TRP A 227 -15.41 -12.19 16.35
N VAL A 228 -16.33 -11.48 15.68
CA VAL A 228 -17.74 -11.88 15.63
C VAL A 228 -17.86 -13.04 14.64
N GLY A 229 -17.07 -14.09 14.88
CA GLY A 229 -17.38 -15.46 14.53
C GLY A 229 -18.36 -16.03 15.56
N LYS A 230 -19.46 -15.33 15.87
CA LYS A 230 -20.70 -16.01 16.26
C LYS A 230 -21.36 -16.59 15.01
N TYR A 231 -20.62 -17.44 14.30
CA TYR A 231 -21.21 -18.34 13.31
C TYR A 231 -21.89 -19.46 14.09
N LYS A 232 -23.18 -19.25 14.39
CA LYS A 232 -24.20 -20.29 14.67
C LYS A 232 -23.85 -21.33 15.75
N GLU A 233 -24.09 -20.98 17.01
CA GLU A 233 -24.64 -21.94 17.99
C GLU A 233 -26.18 -21.86 18.08
N SER A 234 -26.84 -21.09 17.21
CA SER A 234 -28.31 -21.03 17.12
C SER A 234 -28.94 -22.04 16.16
N ALA A 235 -28.22 -23.10 15.76
CA ALA A 235 -28.74 -24.18 14.92
C ALA A 235 -29.12 -25.46 15.73
N GLY A 236 -29.39 -25.33 17.04
CA GLY A 236 -29.58 -26.47 17.92
C GLY A 236 -30.73 -26.42 18.91
N GLU A 237 -31.67 -25.46 18.84
CA GLU A 237 -32.86 -25.47 19.70
C GLU A 237 -34.10 -25.00 18.93
N ALA A 238 -34.67 -25.88 18.10
CA ALA A 238 -36.08 -25.80 17.73
C ALA A 238 -36.61 -27.18 17.29
N SER A 239 -37.62 -27.65 18.00
CA SER A 239 -38.58 -28.70 17.66
C SER A 239 -38.17 -30.17 17.88
N THR A 240 -38.31 -30.61 19.12
CA THR A 240 -39.08 -31.83 19.38
C THR A 240 -40.43 -31.40 19.93
N GLY A 241 -41.47 -31.57 19.11
CA GLY A 241 -42.84 -31.72 19.59
C GLY A 241 -43.06 -33.11 20.18
#